data_AF-A0A2K8ZAH7-F1
#
_entry.id   AF-A0A2K8ZAH7-F1
#
_cell.length_a   1.000
_cell.length_b   1.000
_cell.length_c   1.000
_cell.angle_alpha   90.00
_cell.angle_beta   90.00
_cell.angle_gamma   90.00
#
_symmetry.space_group_name_H-M   'P 1'
#
loop_
_entity.id
_entity.type
_entity.pdbx_description
1 polymer ?
#
loop_
_entity_poly.entity_id
_entity_poly.type
_entity_poly.pdbx_seq_one_letter_code
_entity_poly.pdbx_strand_id
1 'polypeptide(L)'
;MGKKPLSDGLDKKINFPCQANQDTTWATDPANPLASQTGSIQKGDTIWLQTERFGSGPGWQVARLADHRVCFVQPPHFDSLNP
;
A
#
# COMPACT_ATOMS: atom_id res chain seq x y z
N MET A 1 -6.67 2.90 31.93
CA MET A 1 -5.58 2.72 30.96
C MET A 1 -6.23 2.58 29.59
N GLY A 2 -6.42 3.69 28.87
CA GLY A 2 -7.21 3.70 27.63
C GLY A 2 -6.47 2.97 26.52
N LYS A 3 -7.11 1.96 25.92
CA LYS A 3 -6.61 1.37 24.67
C LYS A 3 -6.71 2.47 23.61
N LYS A 4 -5.58 3.08 23.26
CA LYS A 4 -5.50 3.97 22.10
C LYS A 4 -6.06 3.18 20.91
N PRO A 5 -7.06 3.71 20.19
CA PRO A 5 -7.58 3.02 19.03
C PRO A 5 -6.42 2.81 18.06
N LEU A 6 -6.28 1.59 17.55
CA LEU A 6 -5.26 1.17 16.58
C LEU A 6 -5.26 2.08 15.31
N SER A 7 -6.33 2.87 15.15
CA SER A 7 -6.62 3.84 14.11
C SER A 7 -5.74 5.09 14.11
N ASP A 8 -5.14 5.48 15.24
CA ASP A 8 -4.42 6.78 15.41
C ASP A 8 -2.96 6.74 14.92
N GLY A 9 -2.48 5.57 14.48
CA GLY A 9 -1.09 5.35 14.08
C GLY A 9 -0.88 4.84 12.66
N LEU A 10 -1.93 4.35 11.99
CA LEU A 10 -1.80 3.79 10.64
C LEU A 10 -1.94 4.89 9.56
N ASP A 11 -2.84 5.84 9.77
CA ASP A 11 -3.04 7.03 8.92
C ASP A 11 -1.78 7.91 8.87
N LYS A 12 -1.04 7.99 9.98
CA LYS A 12 0.21 8.76 10.09
C LYS A 12 1.40 8.10 9.39
N LYS A 13 1.35 6.80 9.13
CA LYS A 13 2.47 6.04 8.54
C LYS A 13 2.34 5.82 7.04
N ILE A 14 1.13 5.93 6.46
CA ILE A 14 0.88 5.83 5.01
C ILE A 14 0.86 7.23 4.39
N ASN A 15 2.03 7.87 4.36
CA ASN A 15 2.18 9.24 3.91
C ASN A 15 3.26 9.42 2.83
N PHE A 16 3.86 8.33 2.34
CA PHE A 16 4.92 8.40 1.33
C PHE A 16 4.31 8.32 -0.08
N PRO A 17 4.24 9.43 -0.83
CA PRO A 17 3.63 9.41 -2.15
C PRO A 17 4.54 8.68 -3.14
N CYS A 18 3.95 7.73 -3.87
CA CYS A 18 4.59 6.98 -4.92
C CYS A 18 3.69 6.95 -6.15
N GLN A 19 4.31 6.82 -7.32
CA GLN A 19 3.60 6.71 -8.58
C GLN A 19 3.84 5.35 -9.20
N ALA A 20 2.79 4.72 -9.72
CA ALA A 20 2.91 3.47 -10.45
C ALA A 20 3.75 3.68 -11.71
N ASN A 21 4.83 2.92 -11.85
CA ASN A 21 5.75 2.99 -13.00
C ASN A 21 5.33 2.07 -14.16
N GLN A 22 4.41 1.15 -13.88
CA GLN A 22 3.77 0.24 -14.81
C GLN A 22 2.36 -0.10 -14.33
N ASP A 23 1.55 -0.71 -15.19
CA ASP A 23 0.25 -1.23 -14.79
C ASP A 23 0.45 -2.39 -13.79
N THR A 24 -0.25 -2.32 -12.67
CA THR A 24 -0.11 -3.29 -11.58
C THR A 24 -1.46 -3.52 -10.92
N THR A 25 -1.50 -4.40 -9.93
CA THR A 25 -2.67 -4.66 -9.11
C THR A 25 -2.39 -4.50 -7.64
N TRP A 26 -3.45 -4.43 -6.86
CA TRP A 26 -3.40 -4.46 -5.40
C TRP A 26 -4.22 -5.62 -4.85
N ALA A 27 -3.94 -6.01 -3.62
CA ALA A 27 -4.67 -7.05 -2.90
C ALA A 27 -5.19 -6.52 -1.55
N THR A 28 -6.31 -7.07 -1.06
CA THR A 28 -6.76 -6.84 0.32
C THR A 28 -6.07 -7.74 1.34
N ASP A 29 -5.59 -8.91 0.90
CA ASP A 29 -4.92 -9.89 1.75
C ASP A 29 -3.66 -10.43 1.05
N PRO A 30 -2.45 -10.19 1.59
CA PRO A 30 -1.20 -10.59 0.95
C PRO A 30 -0.81 -12.04 1.25
N ALA A 31 -1.46 -12.70 2.22
CA ALA A 31 -1.17 -14.07 2.65
C ALA A 31 -1.99 -15.12 1.87
N ASN A 32 -3.06 -14.69 1.22
CA ASN A 32 -3.89 -15.53 0.40
C ASN A 32 -3.47 -15.43 -1.07
N PRO A 33 -2.74 -16.42 -1.63
CA PRO A 33 -2.39 -16.44 -3.05
C PRO A 33 -3.62 -16.57 -3.97
N LEU A 34 -4.78 -16.92 -3.41
CA LEU A 34 -6.07 -16.95 -4.09
C LEU A 34 -6.92 -15.71 -3.82
N ALA A 35 -6.47 -14.76 -2.97
CA ALA A 35 -7.13 -13.47 -2.87
C ALA A 35 -6.92 -12.80 -4.21
N SER A 36 -7.96 -12.85 -5.02
CA SER A 36 -8.00 -12.22 -6.33
C SER A 36 -7.48 -10.81 -6.19
N GLN A 37 -6.47 -10.46 -6.99
CA GLN A 37 -6.06 -9.10 -7.23
C GLN A 37 -7.31 -8.24 -7.28
N THR A 38 -7.49 -7.42 -6.26
CA THR A 38 -8.81 -6.88 -5.90
C THR A 38 -9.13 -5.65 -6.75
N GLY A 39 -8.12 -5.11 -7.43
CA GLY A 39 -8.28 -4.14 -8.50
C GLY A 39 -6.95 -3.80 -9.17
N SER A 40 -7.07 -3.05 -10.27
CA SER A 40 -5.95 -2.52 -11.05
C SER A 40 -5.52 -1.15 -10.55
N ILE A 41 -4.23 -0.86 -10.69
CA ILE A 41 -3.61 0.46 -10.58
C ILE A 41 -2.95 0.70 -11.94
N GLN A 42 -3.32 1.80 -12.60
CA GLN A 42 -2.77 2.14 -13.91
C GLN A 42 -1.40 2.81 -13.74
N LYS A 43 -0.52 2.65 -14.71
CA LYS A 43 0.72 3.43 -14.77
C LYS A 43 0.40 4.93 -14.67
N GLY A 44 1.11 5.62 -13.80
CA GLY A 44 0.89 7.04 -13.52
C GLY A 44 -0.03 7.31 -12.33
N ASP A 45 -0.75 6.31 -11.80
CA ASP A 45 -1.56 6.48 -10.61
C ASP A 45 -0.69 6.77 -9.38
N THR A 46 -1.14 7.71 -8.56
CA THR A 46 -0.51 8.04 -7.29
C THR A 46 -1.16 7.24 -6.16
N ILE A 47 -0.31 6.59 -5.36
CA ILE A 47 -0.68 5.92 -4.12
C ILE A 47 0.21 6.42 -2.99
N TRP A 48 -0.16 6.11 -1.75
CA TRP A 48 0.67 6.38 -0.58
C TRP A 48 1.14 5.06 0.01
N LEU A 49 2.44 4.85 0.12
CA LEU A 49 3.03 3.69 0.80
C LEU A 49 3.22 3.97 2.29
N GLN A 50 3.13 2.91 3.09
CA GLN A 50 3.57 2.96 4.47
C GLN A 50 5.09 3.08 4.53
N THR A 51 5.65 4.09 5.20
CA THR A 51 7.11 4.27 5.32
C THR A 51 7.80 3.14 6.09
N GLU A 52 7.08 2.48 6.98
CA GLU A 52 7.59 1.36 7.78
C GLU A 52 7.23 0.04 7.08
N ARG A 53 8.24 -0.74 6.68
CA ARG A 53 8.05 -2.09 6.12
C ARG A 53 7.45 -2.99 7.21
N PHE A 54 6.13 -3.11 7.22
CA PHE A 54 5.44 -4.08 8.07
C PHE A 54 5.41 -5.44 7.37
N GLY A 55 6.12 -6.42 7.93
CA GLY A 55 6.01 -7.82 7.55
C GLY A 55 7.22 -8.36 6.77
N SER A 56 7.83 -9.40 7.33
CA SER A 56 8.90 -10.21 6.74
C SER A 56 8.34 -11.15 5.64
N GLY A 57 7.77 -10.58 4.58
CA GLY A 57 7.25 -11.31 3.42
C GLY A 57 7.89 -10.80 2.10
N PRO A 58 8.06 -11.66 1.08
CA PRO A 58 8.93 -11.37 -0.06
C PRO A 58 8.38 -10.39 -1.13
N GLY A 59 7.25 -9.69 -0.94
CA GLY A 59 6.72 -8.89 -2.05
C GLY A 59 5.62 -7.86 -1.82
N TRP A 60 4.98 -7.78 -0.65
CA TRP A 60 3.82 -6.89 -0.46
C TRP A 60 4.05 -5.83 0.62
N GLN A 61 3.58 -4.61 0.36
CA GLN A 61 3.64 -3.48 1.28
C GLN A 61 2.27 -2.82 1.40
N VAL A 62 1.92 -2.37 2.60
CA VAL A 62 0.69 -1.63 2.84
C VAL A 62 0.73 -0.29 2.11
N ALA A 63 -0.36 0.02 1.43
CA ALA A 63 -0.57 1.24 0.69
C ALA A 63 -1.99 1.77 0.87
N ARG A 64 -2.18 3.04 0.52
CA ARG A 64 -3.49 3.68 0.41
C ARG A 64 -3.69 4.20 -1.01
N LEU A 65 -4.83 3.86 -1.60
CA LEU A 65 -5.25 4.37 -2.92
C LEU A 65 -5.80 5.81 -2.81
N ALA A 66 -5.98 6.47 -3.95
CA ALA A 66 -6.60 7.80 -4.02
C ALA A 66 -8.03 7.84 -3.42
N ASP A 67 -8.78 6.74 -3.52
CA ASP A 67 -10.12 6.57 -2.88
C ASP A 67 -10.03 6.27 -1.37
N HIS A 68 -8.88 6.50 -0.73
CA HIS A 68 -8.61 6.25 0.69
C HIS A 68 -8.69 4.80 1.16
N ARG A 69 -8.86 3.84 0.24
CA ARG A 69 -8.83 2.40 0.54
C ARG A 69 -7.41 1.95 0.89
N VAL A 70 -7.29 1.19 1.98
CA VAL A 70 -6.03 0.54 2.38
C VAL A 70 -5.92 -0.80 1.64
N CYS A 71 -4.76 -1.05 1.06
CA CYS A 71 -4.47 -2.23 0.25
C CYS A 71 -3.01 -2.66 0.41
N PHE A 72 -2.66 -3.76 -0.23
CA PHE A 72 -1.29 -4.25 -0.35
C PHE A 72 -0.85 -4.19 -1.81
N VAL A 73 0.35 -3.68 -2.05
CA VAL A 73 0.94 -3.54 -3.39
C VAL A 73 2.36 -4.09 -3.42
N GLN A 74 2.90 -4.32 -4.61
CA GLN A 74 4.30 -4.72 -4.80
C GLN A 74 5.18 -3.48 -4.96
N PRO A 75 6.07 -3.15 -4.00
CA PRO A 75 6.88 -1.93 -4.05
C PRO A 75 7.70 -1.71 -5.34
N PRO A 76 8.27 -2.74 -6.00
CA PRO A 76 9.04 -2.56 -7.24
C PRO A 76 8.27 -1.91 -8.40
N HIS A 77 6.93 -1.90 -8.36
CA HIS A 77 6.09 -1.31 -9.42
C HIS A 77 5.83 0.20 -9.20
N PHE A 78 6.49 0.81 -8.21
CA PHE A 78 6.25 2.19 -7.83
C PHE A 78 7.55 2.98 -7.66
N ASP A 79 7.58 4.18 -8.21
CA ASP A 79 8.68 5.13 -8.02
C ASP A 79 8.31 6.13 -6.92
N SER A 80 9.28 6.54 -6.11
CA SER A 80 9.09 7.58 -5.10
C SER A 80 8.88 8.93 -5.77
N LEU A 81 7.85 9.66 -5.35
CA LEU A 81 7.60 11.04 -5.81
C LEU A 81 8.38 12.09 -5.00
N ASN A 82 9.12 11.67 -3.97
CA ASN A 82 10.02 12.54 -3.23
C ASN A 82 11.46 12.33 -3.75
N PRO A 83 12.14 13.37 -4.26
CA PRO A 83 13.53 13.31 -4.71
C PRO A 83 14.52 13.19 -3.54
#